data_AF-A0A1H4JTF9-F1
#
_entry.id   AF-A0A1H4JTF9-F1
#
_cell.length_a   1.000
_cell.length_b   1.000
_cell.length_c   1.000
_cell.angle_alpha   90.00
_cell.angle_beta   90.00
_cell.angle_gamma   90.00
#
_symmetry.space_group_name_H-M   'P 1'
#
loop_
_entity.id
_entity.type
_entity.pdbx_description
1 polymer ?
#
loop_
_entity_poly.entity_id
_entity_poly.type
_entity_poly.pdbx_seq_one_letter_code
_entity_poly.pdbx_strand_id
1 'polypeptide(L)'
;MELLLIFCAGIVGTTIMTGFSHLVELLSGHKFNEAHLLNQLIDLSKIFKGKLDINYYLGWLIHFLIGISMAAIMYAYYFHFNKDIVIWTGLIFGLALGVIGVAGWSMIISNHSNPPKINWTYFFLQLILAHMIFGITVSWVFARF
;
A
#
# COMPACT_ATOMS: atom_id res chain seq x y z
N MET A 1 -12.45 8.53 19.07
CA MET A 1 -13.26 7.77 18.09
C MET A 1 -12.58 7.83 16.73
N GLU A 2 -12.31 9.02 16.21
CA GLU A 2 -11.65 9.23 14.90
C GLU A 2 -10.31 8.52 14.71
N LEU A 3 -9.41 8.58 15.71
CA LEU A 3 -8.12 7.88 15.59
C LEU A 3 -8.28 6.37 15.44
N LEU A 4 -9.18 5.76 16.24
CA LEU A 4 -9.44 4.32 16.12
C LEU A 4 -10.02 3.98 14.75
N LEU A 5 -10.92 4.82 14.22
CA LEU A 5 -11.50 4.66 12.89
C LEU A 5 -10.43 4.71 11.79
N ILE A 6 -9.50 5.67 11.85
CA ILE A 6 -8.38 5.77 10.89
C ILE A 6 -7.50 4.52 10.94
N PHE A 7 -7.16 4.05 12.14
CA PHE A 7 -6.36 2.83 12.31
C PHE A 7 -7.09 1.61 11.74
N CYS A 8 -8.37 1.42 12.07
CA CYS A 8 -9.18 0.33 11.55
C CYS A 8 -9.32 0.40 10.02
N ALA A 9 -9.61 1.56 9.46
CA ALA A 9 -9.72 1.75 8.01
C ALA A 9 -8.40 1.46 7.30
N GLY A 10 -7.28 1.95 7.84
CA GLY A 10 -5.94 1.69 7.32
C GLY A 10 -5.60 0.20 7.33
N ILE A 11 -5.87 -0.51 8.43
CA ILE A 11 -5.65 -1.97 8.52
C ILE A 11 -6.53 -2.71 7.53
N VAL A 12 -7.84 -2.48 7.54
CA VAL A 12 -8.81 -3.18 6.67
C VAL A 12 -8.51 -2.92 5.19
N GLY A 13 -8.26 -1.65 4.83
CA GLY A 13 -7.88 -1.25 3.47
C GLY A 13 -6.60 -1.93 3.01
N THR A 14 -5.56 -1.93 3.85
CA THR A 14 -4.28 -2.56 3.52
C THR A 14 -4.45 -4.07 3.36
N THR A 15 -5.15 -4.74 4.27
CA THR A 15 -5.40 -6.19 4.18
C THR A 15 -6.15 -6.57 2.90
N ILE A 16 -7.21 -5.84 2.54
CA ILE A 16 -8.00 -6.11 1.33
C ILE A 16 -7.14 -5.88 0.07
N MET A 17 -6.37 -4.79 0.04
CA MET A 17 -5.45 -4.50 -1.06
C MET A 17 -4.37 -5.58 -1.23
N THR A 18 -3.70 -5.97 -0.15
CA THR A 18 -2.68 -7.03 -0.19
C THR A 18 -3.29 -8.37 -0.57
N GLY A 19 -4.51 -8.67 -0.13
CA GLY A 19 -5.27 -9.84 -0.56
C GLY A 19 -5.51 -9.86 -2.06
N PHE A 20 -5.83 -8.70 -2.65
CA PHE A 20 -5.89 -8.54 -4.11
C PHE A 20 -4.52 -8.79 -4.76
N SER A 21 -3.43 -8.21 -4.23
CA SER A 21 -2.08 -8.45 -4.75
C SER A 21 -1.72 -9.94 -4.76
N HIS A 22 -2.06 -10.67 -3.70
CA HIS A 22 -1.89 -12.12 -3.64
C HIS A 22 -2.70 -12.88 -4.69
N LEU A 23 -3.96 -12.50 -4.89
CA LEU A 23 -4.80 -13.11 -5.91
C LEU A 23 -4.21 -12.92 -7.31
N VAL A 24 -3.77 -11.70 -7.64
CA VAL A 24 -3.15 -11.42 -8.94
C VAL A 24 -1.80 -12.14 -9.08
N GLU A 25 -1.03 -12.28 -8.00
CA GLU A 25 0.21 -13.07 -7.98
C GLU A 25 -0.05 -14.54 -8.31
N LEU A 26 -1.08 -15.16 -7.71
CA LEU A 26 -1.48 -16.53 -8.00
C LEU A 26 -1.94 -16.73 -9.46
N LEU A 27 -2.63 -15.74 -10.03
CA LEU A 27 -3.17 -15.83 -11.40
C LEU A 27 -2.11 -15.57 -12.48
N SER A 28 -1.14 -14.69 -12.21
CA SER A 28 -0.14 -14.26 -13.20
C SER A 28 1.22 -14.95 -13.06
N GLY A 29 1.52 -15.54 -11.89
CA GLY A 29 2.84 -16.05 -11.55
C GLY A 29 3.90 -14.97 -11.29
N HIS A 30 3.52 -13.68 -11.30
CA HIS A 30 4.41 -12.56 -10.99
C HIS A 30 4.33 -12.20 -9.51
N LYS A 31 5.47 -11.78 -8.92
CA LYS A 31 5.54 -11.38 -7.52
C LYS A 31 4.98 -9.97 -7.32
N PHE A 32 3.94 -9.84 -6.51
CA PHE A 32 3.28 -8.57 -6.20
C PHE A 32 3.18 -8.26 -4.71
N ASN A 33 3.47 -9.22 -3.81
CA ASN A 33 3.42 -8.94 -2.38
C ASN A 33 4.41 -7.82 -1.96
N GLU A 34 3.86 -6.69 -1.54
CA GLU A 34 4.57 -5.46 -1.23
C GLU A 34 5.41 -5.60 0.03
N ALA A 35 4.90 -6.28 1.06
CA ALA A 35 5.61 -6.51 2.32
C ALA A 35 6.86 -7.38 2.12
N HIS A 36 6.76 -8.43 1.30
CA HIS A 36 7.88 -9.28 0.91
C HIS A 36 8.92 -8.52 0.09
N LEU A 37 8.48 -7.69 -0.85
CA LEU A 37 9.40 -6.84 -1.64
C LEU A 37 10.11 -5.81 -0.77
N LEU A 38 9.43 -5.23 0.23
CA LEU A 38 10.06 -4.36 1.22
C LEU A 38 11.13 -5.10 2.03
N ASN A 39 10.85 -6.31 2.52
CA ASN A 39 11.86 -7.13 3.19
C ASN A 39 13.08 -7.39 2.31
N GLN A 40 12.86 -7.73 1.03
CA GLN A 40 13.95 -7.95 0.08
C GLN A 40 14.77 -6.68 -0.19
N LEU A 41 14.13 -5.51 -0.30
CA LEU A 41 14.83 -4.24 -0.45
C LEU A 41 15.67 -3.92 0.79
N ILE A 42 15.17 -4.20 1.99
CA ILE A 42 15.95 -3.98 3.22
C ILE A 42 17.11 -4.97 3.32
N ASP A 43 16.88 -6.25 3.01
CA ASP A 43 17.90 -7.31 2.99
C ASP A 43 19.05 -6.99 2.03
N LEU A 44 18.71 -6.51 0.84
CA LEU A 44 19.69 -6.18 -0.21
C LEU A 44 20.34 -4.80 0.02
N SER A 45 19.91 -4.04 1.03
CA SER A 45 20.47 -2.74 1.35
C SER A 45 21.79 -2.88 2.13
N LYS A 46 22.68 -1.90 1.98
CA LYS A 46 23.95 -1.85 2.74
C LYS A 46 23.74 -1.49 4.23
N ILE A 47 22.52 -1.15 4.63
CA ILE A 47 22.18 -0.65 5.97
C ILE A 47 22.05 -1.82 6.95
N PHE A 48 21.55 -2.97 6.50
CA PHE A 48 21.35 -4.13 7.34
C PHE A 48 22.51 -5.13 7.18
N LYS A 49 23.15 -5.53 8.30
CA LYS A 49 24.33 -6.42 8.28
C LYS A 49 23.98 -7.93 8.38
N GLY A 50 22.69 -8.27 8.45
CA GLY A 50 22.20 -9.64 8.53
C GLY A 50 21.40 -10.06 7.30
N LYS A 51 21.04 -11.34 7.20
CA LYS A 51 20.04 -11.81 6.22
C LYS A 51 18.65 -11.68 6.82
N LEU A 52 17.75 -10.96 6.15
CA LEU A 52 16.33 -10.88 6.48
C LEU A 52 15.56 -11.93 5.68
N ASP A 53 14.71 -12.68 6.36
CA ASP A 53 13.78 -13.59 5.70
C ASP A 53 12.74 -12.78 4.90
N ILE A 54 12.29 -13.34 3.78
CA ILE A 54 11.23 -12.71 2.97
C ILE A 54 9.92 -12.52 3.77
N ASN A 55 9.66 -13.39 4.74
CA ASN A 55 8.49 -13.36 5.62
C ASN A 55 8.73 -12.57 6.92
N TYR A 56 9.82 -11.82 7.02
CA TYR A 56 10.12 -11.06 8.22
C TYR A 56 9.02 -10.01 8.48
N TYR A 57 8.65 -9.81 9.75
CA TYR A 57 7.50 -8.96 10.10
C TYR A 57 7.73 -7.46 9.78
N LEU A 58 8.98 -7.03 9.56
CA LEU A 58 9.32 -5.62 9.35
C LEU A 58 8.68 -5.04 8.08
N GLY A 59 8.72 -5.76 6.97
CA GLY A 59 8.08 -5.35 5.72
C GLY A 59 6.56 -5.19 5.88
N TRP A 60 5.93 -6.10 6.63
CA TRP A 60 4.51 -6.01 6.98
C TRP A 60 4.22 -4.79 7.86
N LEU A 61 5.03 -4.56 8.89
CA LEU A 61 4.90 -3.39 9.76
C LEU A 61 4.98 -2.08 8.96
N ILE A 62 5.99 -1.94 8.10
CA ILE A 62 6.13 -0.76 7.24
C ILE A 62 4.93 -0.62 6.29
N HIS A 63 4.47 -1.72 5.69
CA HIS A 63 3.33 -1.71 4.78
C HIS A 63 2.05 -1.21 5.45
N PHE A 64 1.72 -1.74 6.64
CA PHE A 64 0.57 -1.28 7.42
C PHE A 64 0.71 0.17 7.91
N LEU A 65 1.92 0.61 8.30
CA LEU A 65 2.15 1.99 8.70
C LEU A 65 1.93 2.98 7.55
N ILE A 66 2.36 2.62 6.34
CA ILE A 66 2.09 3.41 5.13
C ILE A 66 0.59 3.44 4.86
N GLY A 67 -0.10 2.30 4.92
CA GLY A 67 -1.55 2.22 4.73
C GLY A 67 -2.34 3.06 5.74
N ILE A 68 -1.99 3.02 7.02
CA ILE A 68 -2.60 3.86 8.05
C ILE A 68 -2.36 5.35 7.77
N SER A 69 -1.16 5.71 7.32
CA SER A 69 -0.81 7.09 6.97
C SER A 69 -1.61 7.58 5.76
N MET A 70 -1.80 6.74 4.74
CA MET A 70 -2.67 7.05 3.60
C MET A 70 -4.14 7.21 4.00
N ALA A 71 -4.66 6.34 4.89
CA ALA A 71 -6.00 6.48 5.43
C ALA A 71 -6.17 7.78 6.23
N ALA A 72 -5.15 8.19 7.00
CA ALA A 72 -5.16 9.46 7.73
C ALA A 72 -5.22 10.67 6.78
N ILE A 73 -4.51 10.64 5.65
CA ILE A 73 -4.58 11.68 4.62
C ILE A 73 -6.00 11.76 4.03
N MET A 74 -6.61 10.62 3.70
CA MET A 74 -8.00 10.58 3.22
C MET A 74 -8.99 11.10 4.26
N TYR A 75 -8.84 10.72 5.52
CA TYR A 75 -9.67 11.21 6.61
C TYR A 75 -9.55 12.73 6.77
N ALA A 76 -8.32 13.27 6.75
CA ALA A 76 -8.09 14.70 6.84
C ALA A 76 -8.78 15.46 5.69
N TYR A 77 -8.79 14.89 4.48
CA TYR A 77 -9.52 15.45 3.35
C TYR A 77 -11.03 15.47 3.59
N TYR A 78 -11.65 14.35 3.96
CA TYR A 78 -13.09 14.30 4.23
C TYR A 78 -13.48 15.28 5.35
N PHE A 79 -12.68 15.33 6.42
CA PHE A 79 -12.97 16.23 7.54
C PHE A 79 -12.91 17.72 7.16
N HIS A 80 -11.97 18.13 6.31
CA HIS A 80 -11.75 19.56 5.99
C HIS A 80 -12.49 20.05 4.76
N PHE A 81 -12.67 19.21 3.74
CA PHE A 81 -13.14 19.64 2.42
C PHE A 81 -14.49 19.05 2.04
N ASN A 82 -14.89 17.89 2.58
CA ASN A 82 -16.14 17.25 2.19
C ASN A 82 -16.70 16.31 3.27
N LYS A 83 -17.68 16.80 4.03
CA LYS A 83 -18.31 16.04 5.13
C LYS A 83 -19.08 14.81 4.64
N ASP A 84 -19.52 14.80 3.39
CA ASP A 84 -20.22 13.66 2.81
C ASP A 84 -19.20 12.69 2.20
N ILE A 85 -19.10 11.51 2.82
CA ILE A 85 -18.18 10.47 2.37
C ILE A 85 -18.82 9.73 1.19
N VAL A 86 -18.29 9.98 -0.01
CA VAL A 86 -18.74 9.32 -1.23
C VAL A 86 -17.75 8.22 -1.59
N ILE A 87 -18.23 6.99 -1.83
CA ILE A 87 -17.34 5.86 -2.15
C ILE A 87 -16.53 6.13 -3.44
N TRP A 88 -17.14 6.81 -4.42
CA TRP A 88 -16.48 7.20 -5.67
C TRP A 88 -15.30 8.15 -5.49
N THR A 89 -15.31 9.03 -4.48
CA THR A 89 -14.12 9.86 -4.19
C THR A 89 -12.97 8.98 -3.69
N GLY A 90 -13.28 7.90 -2.97
CA GLY A 90 -12.30 6.87 -2.59
C GLY A 90 -11.56 6.25 -3.77
N LEU A 91 -12.23 6.02 -4.90
CA LEU A 91 -11.61 5.52 -6.13
C LEU A 91 -10.56 6.50 -6.68
N ILE A 92 -10.91 7.80 -6.72
CA ILE A 92 -10.03 8.86 -7.23
C ILE A 92 -8.83 9.06 -6.28
N PHE A 93 -9.08 9.04 -4.97
CA PHE A 93 -8.01 9.05 -3.97
C PHE A 93 -7.09 7.85 -4.10
N GLY A 94 -7.67 6.66 -4.25
CA GLY A 94 -6.91 5.43 -4.46
C GLY A 94 -6.04 5.50 -5.71
N LEU A 95 -6.55 6.03 -6.82
CA LEU A 95 -5.74 6.26 -8.02
C LEU A 95 -4.58 7.23 -7.75
N ALA A 96 -4.84 8.37 -7.11
CA ALA A 96 -3.82 9.37 -6.78
C ALA A 96 -2.75 8.79 -5.83
N LEU A 97 -3.17 8.08 -4.79
CA LEU A 97 -2.29 7.39 -3.85
C LEU A 97 -1.49 6.27 -4.54
N GLY A 98 -2.09 5.57 -5.50
CA GLY A 98 -1.41 4.58 -6.33
C GLY A 98 -0.29 5.20 -7.15
N VAL A 99 -0.51 6.36 -7.77
CA VAL A 99 0.53 7.12 -8.47
C VAL A 99 1.64 7.55 -7.52
N ILE A 100 1.28 8.06 -6.33
CA ILE A 100 2.27 8.40 -5.28
C ILE A 100 3.05 7.15 -4.84
N GLY A 101 2.38 6.00 -4.71
CA GLY A 101 2.98 4.71 -4.41
C GLY A 101 3.99 4.31 -5.48
N VAL A 102 3.63 4.38 -6.77
CA VAL A 102 4.56 4.11 -7.88
C VAL A 102 5.76 5.03 -7.84
N ALA A 103 5.57 6.33 -7.56
CA ALA A 103 6.67 7.28 -7.42
C ALA A 103 7.58 6.92 -6.23
N GLY A 104 7.01 6.57 -5.08
CA GLY A 104 7.74 6.12 -3.89
C GLY A 104 8.56 4.87 -4.15
N TRP A 105 7.97 3.84 -4.75
CA TRP A 105 8.69 2.62 -5.15
C TRP A 105 9.79 2.93 -6.16
N SER A 106 9.51 3.74 -7.18
CA SER A 106 10.50 4.14 -8.19
C SER A 106 11.71 4.81 -7.54
N MET A 107 11.49 5.70 -6.58
CA MET A 107 12.56 6.38 -5.83
C MET A 107 13.37 5.42 -4.95
N ILE A 108 12.71 4.45 -4.30
CA ILE A 108 13.41 3.44 -3.50
C ILE A 108 14.31 2.58 -4.40
N ILE A 109 13.78 2.11 -5.53
CA ILE A 109 14.48 1.23 -6.46
C ILE A 109 15.64 1.97 -7.13
N SER A 110 15.45 3.22 -7.57
CA SER A 110 16.49 4.00 -8.25
C SER A 110 17.68 4.31 -7.36
N ASN A 111 17.45 4.44 -6.05
CA ASN A 111 18.50 4.68 -5.06
C ASN A 111 19.12 3.38 -4.51
N HIS A 112 18.58 2.22 -4.87
CA HIS A 112 19.03 0.94 -4.37
C HIS A 112 20.13 0.35 -5.26
N SER A 113 21.26 -0.07 -4.67
CA SER A 113 22.40 -0.58 -5.47
C SER A 113 22.16 -1.93 -6.13
N ASN A 114 21.23 -2.73 -5.60
CA ASN A 114 20.90 -4.06 -6.12
C ASN A 114 19.42 -4.40 -5.85
N PRO A 115 18.45 -3.76 -6.53
CA PRO A 115 17.03 -4.00 -6.26
C PRO A 115 16.59 -5.40 -6.71
N PRO A 116 15.48 -5.92 -6.17
CA PRO A 116 14.92 -7.20 -6.61
C PRO A 116 14.66 -7.24 -8.12
N LYS A 117 14.96 -8.39 -8.74
CA LYS A 117 14.75 -8.62 -10.17
C LYS A 117 13.34 -9.15 -10.43
N ILE A 118 12.38 -8.25 -10.51
CA ILE A 118 10.98 -8.54 -10.87
C ILE A 118 10.56 -7.77 -12.12
N ASN A 119 9.39 -8.09 -12.67
CA ASN A 119 8.78 -7.28 -13.72
C ASN A 119 8.10 -6.05 -13.11
N TRP A 120 8.85 -4.95 -13.02
CA TRP A 120 8.39 -3.69 -12.42
C TRP A 120 7.21 -3.06 -13.16
N THR A 121 7.07 -3.28 -14.47
CA THR A 121 5.94 -2.76 -15.25
C THR A 121 4.64 -3.38 -14.76
N TYR A 122 4.58 -4.71 -14.62
CA TYR A 122 3.39 -5.37 -14.09
C TYR A 122 3.15 -5.02 -12.63
N PHE A 123 4.21 -4.90 -11.82
CA PHE A 123 4.10 -4.46 -10.44
C PHE A 123 3.45 -3.07 -10.34
N PHE A 124 3.90 -2.08 -11.10
CA PHE A 124 3.33 -0.73 -11.05
C PHE A 124 1.88 -0.66 -11.54
N LEU A 125 1.54 -1.41 -12.60
CA LEU A 125 0.15 -1.48 -13.07
C LEU A 125 -0.77 -2.06 -12.01
N GLN A 126 -0.37 -3.19 -11.42
CA GLN A 126 -1.11 -3.84 -10.35
C GLN A 126 -1.20 -2.94 -9.10
N LEU A 127 -0.12 -2.27 -8.73
CA LEU A 127 -0.04 -1.39 -7.56
C LEU A 127 -1.08 -0.25 -7.62
N ILE A 128 -1.28 0.34 -8.80
CA ILE A 128 -2.31 1.38 -8.99
C ILE A 128 -3.71 0.81 -8.75
N LEU A 129 -4.02 -0.36 -9.32
CA LEU A 129 -5.32 -1.02 -9.13
C LEU A 129 -5.52 -1.43 -7.66
N ALA A 130 -4.46 -1.90 -7.00
CA ALA A 130 -4.46 -2.23 -5.59
C ALA A 130 -4.85 -1.00 -4.75
N HIS A 131 -4.24 0.16 -5.02
CA HIS A 131 -4.56 1.40 -4.30
C HIS A 131 -5.95 1.93 -4.60
N MET A 132 -6.50 1.70 -5.80
CA MET A 132 -7.91 1.99 -6.10
C MET A 132 -8.86 1.17 -5.21
N ILE A 133 -8.57 -0.12 -5.00
CA ILE A 133 -9.32 -0.99 -4.07
C ILE A 133 -9.14 -0.52 -2.63
N PHE A 134 -7.92 -0.16 -2.22
CA PHE A 134 -7.63 0.43 -0.92
C PHE A 134 -8.50 1.68 -0.67
N GLY A 135 -8.52 2.62 -1.61
CA GLY A 135 -9.27 3.88 -1.49
C GLY A 135 -10.78 3.66 -1.37
N ILE A 136 -11.35 2.77 -2.18
CA ILE A 136 -12.77 2.37 -2.05
C ILE A 136 -13.03 1.79 -0.66
N THR A 137 -12.17 0.88 -0.21
CA THR A 137 -12.34 0.17 1.07
C THR A 137 -12.28 1.14 2.26
N VAL A 138 -11.29 2.04 2.28
CA VAL A 138 -11.14 3.06 3.32
C VAL A 138 -12.35 3.99 3.35
N SER A 139 -12.78 4.50 2.19
CA SER A 139 -13.99 5.33 2.10
C SER A 139 -15.24 4.61 2.59
N TRP A 140 -15.38 3.31 2.28
CA TRP A 140 -16.50 2.51 2.77
C TRP A 140 -16.49 2.36 4.30
N VAL A 141 -15.32 2.14 4.90
CA VAL A 141 -15.19 2.08 6.37
C VAL A 141 -15.59 3.41 6.99
N PHE A 142 -15.07 4.54 6.49
CA PHE A 142 -15.44 5.87 7.00
C PHE A 142 -16.92 6.21 6.81
N ALA A 143 -17.54 5.76 5.72
CA ALA A 143 -18.95 6.04 5.48
C ALA A 143 -19.88 5.24 6.41
N ARG A 144 -19.42 4.13 6.99
CA ARG A 144 -20.25 3.20 7.75
C ARG A 144 -20.13 3.36 9.27
N PHE A 145 -18.99 3.84 9.75
CA PHE A 145 -18.61 3.90 11.16
C PHE A 145 -18.10 5.30 11.50
#